data_AF-A0A817NM55-F1
#
_entry.id   AF-A0A817NM55-F1
#
_cell.length_a   1.000
_cell.length_b   1.000
_cell.length_c   1.000
_cell.angle_alpha   90.00
_cell.angle_beta   90.00
_cell.angle_gamma   90.00
#
_symmetry.space_group_name_H-M   'P 1'
#
loop_
_entity.id
_entity.type
_entity.pdbx_description
1 polymer ?
#
loop_
_entity_poly.entity_id
_entity_poly.type
_entity_poly.pdbx_seq_one_letter_code
_entity_poly.pdbx_strand_id
1 'polypeptide(L)'
;MIVERRRLRENEIANKLGEYLLKGYCMLFDACQVCNCILLRTPDHQLFCVVCHEIDIENKKTSHEEVVTTNMKKDDIKRSTKQKNKEKLNENMSNCNRLENKLKWAVDENYLNIKKKIKEYYSFTFQIVKCFVFSGRRSDQPDHVLYHIDNERPLGSQSPSTEEMESSSVILRSISKQRRPLDLNNLNTYKLLQPHSSVPPPSIDSRQPKDPSSKSTKRLIESQKTTETRRAVKKKYQNARKQRSEALEKNALDKAEKLEFDDPHVPQSYDLWNIQNEKKQKVQSLVGPKLASYLDQVNQTYDWKVPTHIIKKPSKLPAIDKPLPGLSYNPTFDDHQDLLRKAVDVELEKERKELKLQKKLPILLTQNAAEPIKQSWLKEMSSGLFDDNIEHEQILETNQLNSVSVGKPVKVETKTVQQRNKEKLHKKKQALAKAAKVKRIQDNKLYRVKSIRKEINTEELKHKQRKEKRKIDYENRENYGTKKFGRYKFEEADLDLNLSEEITGNLRTMKAEGNLLHDRFKSLQKRNVIETRIRAKPTKTKMKKYEKRSVREVGENYRPK
;
A
#
# COMPACT_ATOMS: atom_id res chain seq x y z
N MET A 1 -13.39 36.80 16.73
CA MET A 1 -12.21 35.98 17.12
C MET A 1 -11.05 36.11 16.13
N ILE A 2 -10.50 35.03 15.53
CA ILE A 2 -9.15 35.09 14.89
C ILE A 2 -9.06 36.04 13.68
N VAL A 3 -10.01 35.97 12.74
CA VAL A 3 -10.03 36.85 11.54
C VAL A 3 -10.23 38.32 11.94
N GLU A 4 -10.97 38.54 13.02
CA GLU A 4 -11.32 39.84 13.58
C GLU A 4 -10.13 40.48 14.31
N ARG A 5 -9.39 39.71 15.12
CA ARG A 5 -8.10 40.11 15.70
C ARG A 5 -7.06 40.41 14.63
N ARG A 6 -7.07 39.69 13.49
CA ARG A 6 -6.23 40.03 12.34
C ARG A 6 -6.62 41.38 11.74
N ARG A 7 -7.91 41.65 11.52
CA ARG A 7 -8.38 42.96 11.02
C ARG A 7 -8.06 44.12 11.97
N LEU A 8 -8.20 43.91 13.28
CA LEU A 8 -7.81 44.91 14.28
C LEU A 8 -6.31 45.22 14.18
N ARG A 9 -5.44 44.20 14.16
CA ARG A 9 -4.00 44.37 13.93
C ARG A 9 -3.67 45.03 12.58
N GLU A 10 -4.37 44.68 11.51
CA GLU A 10 -4.21 45.31 10.19
C GLU A 10 -4.59 46.81 10.22
N ASN A 11 -5.64 47.18 10.95
CA ASN A 11 -6.03 48.58 11.18
C ASN A 11 -5.05 49.32 12.11
N GLU A 12 -4.57 48.69 13.17
CA GLU A 12 -3.53 49.22 14.08
C GLU A 12 -2.24 49.55 13.32
N ILE A 13 -1.79 48.64 12.43
CA ILE A 13 -0.65 48.86 11.53
C ILE A 13 -0.91 50.07 10.61
N ALA A 14 -2.10 50.16 10.00
CA ALA A 14 -2.44 51.28 9.10
C ALA A 14 -2.46 52.63 9.84
N ASN A 15 -3.04 52.68 11.05
CA ASN A 15 -3.08 53.88 11.88
C ASN A 15 -1.67 54.33 12.29
N LYS A 16 -0.81 53.39 12.73
CA LYS A 16 0.57 53.71 13.13
C LYS A 16 1.43 54.15 11.94
N LEU A 17 1.25 53.56 10.75
CA LEU A 17 1.87 54.08 9.53
C LEU A 17 1.42 55.53 9.26
N GLY A 18 0.13 55.84 9.42
CA GLY A 18 -0.39 57.20 9.34
C GLY A 18 0.26 58.17 10.33
N GLU A 19 0.38 57.78 11.61
CA GLU A 19 1.09 58.59 12.62
C GLU A 19 2.54 58.91 12.21
N TYR A 20 3.27 57.97 11.62
CA TYR A 20 4.67 58.19 11.24
C TYR A 20 4.84 59.04 9.99
N LEU A 21 3.93 58.93 9.02
CA LEU A 21 3.88 59.85 7.87
C LEU A 21 3.62 61.29 8.34
N LEU A 22 2.71 61.49 9.31
CA LEU A 22 2.44 62.80 9.92
C LEU A 22 3.62 63.32 10.76
N LYS A 23 4.46 62.44 11.32
CA LYS A 23 5.75 62.79 11.96
C LYS A 23 6.89 63.03 10.95
N GLY A 24 6.62 63.06 9.64
CA GLY A 24 7.61 63.37 8.59
C GLY A 24 8.50 62.20 8.15
N TYR A 25 8.12 60.95 8.41
CA TYR A 25 8.87 59.78 7.97
C TYR A 25 8.53 59.46 6.51
N CYS A 26 9.52 59.17 5.67
CA CYS A 26 9.29 58.88 4.25
C CYS A 26 8.94 57.40 4.03
N MET A 27 7.88 57.10 3.27
CA MET A 27 7.56 55.73 2.86
C MET A 27 8.51 55.24 1.76
N LEU A 28 8.99 54.01 1.85
CA LEU A 28 9.81 53.36 0.84
C LEU A 28 9.00 52.31 0.06
N PHE A 29 9.52 51.89 -1.10
CA PHE A 29 8.95 50.77 -1.87
C PHE A 29 9.29 49.40 -1.25
N ASP A 30 10.35 49.33 -0.43
CA ASP A 30 10.84 48.11 0.18
C ASP A 30 9.96 47.60 1.32
N ALA A 31 9.87 46.28 1.46
CA ALA A 31 9.13 45.60 2.52
C ALA A 31 10.08 44.87 3.49
N CYS A 32 9.72 44.87 4.78
CA CYS A 32 10.47 44.17 5.82
C CYS A 32 10.42 42.65 5.62
N GLN A 33 11.59 42.00 5.52
CA GLN A 33 11.74 40.56 5.26
C GLN A 33 11.09 39.64 6.31
N VAL A 34 10.76 40.16 7.50
CA VAL A 34 10.20 39.37 8.62
C VAL A 34 8.66 39.36 8.63
N CYS A 35 8.03 40.48 8.28
CA CYS A 35 6.57 40.66 8.39
C CYS A 35 5.89 41.07 7.08
N ASN A 36 6.65 41.34 6.01
CA ASN A 36 6.21 41.87 4.71
C ASN A 36 5.41 43.18 4.80
N CYS A 37 5.66 44.00 5.82
CA CYS A 37 5.11 45.35 5.92
C CYS A 37 6.08 46.38 5.34
N ILE A 38 5.54 47.45 4.78
CA ILE A 38 6.29 48.53 4.12
C ILE A 38 7.27 49.18 5.10
N LEU A 39 8.49 49.47 4.63
CA LEU A 39 9.50 50.18 5.39
C LEU A 39 9.29 51.71 5.32
N LEU A 40 9.57 52.38 6.43
CA LEU A 40 9.69 53.83 6.49
C LEU A 40 11.17 54.21 6.63
N ARG A 41 11.54 55.41 6.19
CA ARG A 41 12.84 56.03 6.47
C ARG A 41 12.66 57.13 7.51
N THR A 42 13.44 57.09 8.59
CA THR A 42 13.48 58.18 9.60
C THR A 42 14.10 59.45 8.98
N PRO A 43 13.93 60.63 9.62
CA PRO A 43 14.74 61.80 9.29
C PRO A 43 16.25 61.49 9.25
N ASP A 44 16.73 60.69 10.20
CA ASP A 44 18.11 60.19 10.32
C ASP A 44 18.50 59.10 9.30
N HIS A 45 17.68 58.92 8.26
CA HIS A 45 17.86 58.02 7.13
C HIS A 45 17.87 56.51 7.45
N GLN A 46 17.50 56.10 8.66
CA GLN A 46 17.46 54.69 9.07
C GLN A 46 16.18 53.99 8.57
N LEU A 47 16.29 52.68 8.29
CA LEU A 47 15.17 51.83 7.85
C LEU A 47 14.36 51.35 9.06
N PHE A 48 13.12 51.83 9.18
CA PHE A 48 12.21 51.55 10.29
C PHE A 48 11.04 50.66 9.85
N CYS A 49 10.66 49.71 10.71
CA CYS A 49 9.48 48.86 10.50
C CYS A 49 8.58 48.87 11.75
N VAL A 50 7.46 49.58 11.63
CA VAL A 50 6.41 49.77 12.66
C VAL A 50 6.00 48.44 13.31
N VAL A 51 5.79 47.39 12.52
CA VAL A 51 5.23 46.13 13.03
C VAL A 51 6.23 45.36 13.90
N CYS A 52 7.50 45.31 13.50
CA CYS A 52 8.52 44.59 14.26
C CYS A 52 9.08 45.38 15.45
N HIS A 53 9.06 46.72 15.41
CA HIS A 53 9.61 47.57 16.47
C HIS A 53 8.58 47.99 17.53
N GLU A 54 7.31 48.16 17.15
CA GLU A 54 6.28 48.61 18.09
C GLU A 54 5.27 47.49 18.33
N ILE A 55 4.46 47.15 17.33
CA ILE A 55 3.25 46.32 17.52
C ILE A 55 3.60 44.92 18.05
N ASP A 56 4.67 44.29 17.56
CA ASP A 56 5.13 42.97 18.05
C ASP A 56 6.05 43.04 19.29
N ILE A 57 6.26 44.23 19.85
CA ILE A 57 6.89 44.46 21.17
C ILE A 57 5.83 44.84 22.20
N GLU A 58 4.86 45.70 21.85
CA GLU A 58 3.68 46.01 22.67
C GLU A 58 2.86 44.74 22.95
N ASN A 59 2.60 43.91 21.93
CA ASN A 59 1.94 42.61 22.12
C ASN A 59 2.75 41.63 22.99
N LYS A 60 4.07 41.84 23.21
CA LYS A 60 4.88 41.08 24.18
C LYS A 60 4.85 41.68 25.59
N LYS A 61 4.68 43.00 25.71
CA LYS A 61 4.51 43.70 27.00
C LYS A 61 3.13 43.43 27.60
N THR A 62 2.07 43.62 26.82
CA THR A 62 0.68 43.34 27.26
C THR A 62 0.49 41.86 27.61
N SER A 63 1.05 40.94 26.81
CA SER A 63 1.05 39.51 27.15
C SER A 63 1.99 39.12 28.29
N HIS A 64 2.81 40.03 28.83
CA HIS A 64 3.49 39.84 30.11
C HIS A 64 2.59 40.30 31.28
N GLU A 65 1.92 41.45 31.15
CA GLU A 65 1.07 42.05 32.20
C GLU A 65 -0.26 41.31 32.39
N GLU A 66 -0.93 40.89 31.31
CA GLU A 66 -2.08 39.97 31.35
C GLU A 66 -1.70 38.59 31.91
N VAL A 67 -0.45 38.15 31.70
CA VAL A 67 0.03 36.87 32.23
C VAL A 67 0.38 36.99 33.71
N VAL A 68 0.98 38.07 34.20
CA VAL A 68 1.22 38.30 35.64
C VAL A 68 -0.12 38.37 36.39
N THR A 69 -1.03 39.24 35.96
CA THR A 69 -2.34 39.44 36.62
C THR A 69 -3.22 38.20 36.59
N THR A 70 -3.22 37.43 35.49
CA THR A 70 -3.98 36.17 35.43
C THR A 70 -3.22 34.98 35.99
N ASN A 71 -1.89 35.01 36.16
CA ASN A 71 -1.16 33.95 36.86
C ASN A 71 -1.37 34.03 38.36
N MET A 72 -1.36 35.19 39.02
CA MET A 72 -1.62 35.25 40.47
C MET A 72 -2.93 34.53 40.84
N LYS A 73 -4.03 34.84 40.15
CA LYS A 73 -5.33 34.17 40.37
C LYS A 73 -5.42 32.73 39.84
N LYS A 74 -4.50 32.28 38.97
CA LYS A 74 -4.43 30.89 38.51
C LYS A 74 -3.44 30.05 39.32
N ASP A 75 -2.46 30.65 39.99
CA ASP A 75 -1.36 29.92 40.62
C ASP A 75 -1.72 29.44 42.02
N ASP A 76 -2.65 30.09 42.72
CA ASP A 76 -3.27 29.52 43.93
C ASP A 76 -4.19 28.32 43.59
N ILE A 77 -4.91 28.41 42.47
CA ILE A 77 -5.72 27.31 41.92
C ILE A 77 -4.82 26.17 41.39
N LYS A 78 -3.67 26.48 40.75
CA LYS A 78 -2.67 25.49 40.32
C LYS A 78 -1.92 24.90 41.52
N ARG A 79 -1.61 25.64 42.59
CA ARG A 79 -0.92 25.11 43.79
C ARG A 79 -1.80 24.06 44.47
N SER A 80 -3.05 24.40 44.78
CA SER A 80 -4.02 23.47 45.38
C SER A 80 -4.32 22.24 44.50
N THR A 81 -4.42 22.40 43.17
CA THR A 81 -4.62 21.25 42.26
C THR A 81 -3.34 20.44 42.00
N LYS A 82 -2.15 21.06 42.02
CA LYS A 82 -0.85 20.38 41.85
C LYS A 82 -0.41 19.66 43.12
N GLN A 83 -0.80 20.13 44.31
CA GLN A 83 -0.70 19.35 45.56
C GLN A 83 -1.62 18.13 45.48
N LYS A 84 -2.93 18.31 45.25
CA LYS A 84 -3.89 17.18 45.12
C LYS A 84 -3.52 16.17 44.04
N ASN A 85 -2.91 16.59 42.94
CA ASN A 85 -2.42 15.67 41.90
C ASN A 85 -1.08 15.01 42.26
N LYS A 86 -0.22 15.65 43.07
CA LYS A 86 1.02 15.03 43.58
C LYS A 86 0.74 14.05 44.73
N GLU A 87 -0.22 14.37 45.58
CA GLU A 87 -0.81 13.46 46.57
C GLU A 87 -1.38 12.22 45.86
N LYS A 88 -2.27 12.39 44.87
CA LYS A 88 -2.79 11.25 44.08
C LYS A 88 -1.73 10.46 43.32
N LEU A 89 -0.67 11.09 42.82
CA LEU A 89 0.44 10.38 42.21
C LEU A 89 1.23 9.57 43.24
N ASN A 90 1.43 10.09 44.45
CA ASN A 90 2.04 9.35 45.55
C ASN A 90 1.13 8.22 46.05
N GLU A 91 -0.17 8.44 46.23
CA GLU A 91 -1.16 7.39 46.57
C GLU A 91 -1.19 6.28 45.53
N ASN A 92 -1.16 6.63 44.23
CA ASN A 92 -1.08 5.66 43.15
C ASN A 92 0.25 4.88 43.17
N MET A 93 1.38 5.56 43.42
CA MET A 93 2.69 4.89 43.56
C MET A 93 2.71 3.95 44.78
N SER A 94 2.15 4.38 45.91
CA SER A 94 1.98 3.55 47.11
C SER A 94 1.06 2.37 46.86
N ASN A 95 -0.03 2.53 46.10
CA ASN A 95 -0.91 1.44 45.71
C ASN A 95 -0.26 0.47 44.71
N CYS A 96 0.52 0.96 43.74
CA CYS A 96 1.33 0.11 42.87
C CYS A 96 2.33 -0.72 43.70
N ASN A 97 3.10 -0.09 44.59
CA ASN A 97 4.04 -0.80 45.47
C ASN A 97 3.31 -1.79 46.42
N ARG A 98 2.09 -1.47 46.87
CA ARG A 98 1.25 -2.35 47.69
C ARG A 98 0.68 -3.52 46.90
N LEU A 99 0.40 -3.34 45.61
CA LEU A 99 -0.01 -4.40 44.69
C LEU A 99 1.17 -5.29 44.29
N GLU A 100 2.35 -4.74 44.01
CA GLU A 100 3.58 -5.51 43.79
C GLU A 100 3.97 -6.33 45.02
N ASN A 101 3.89 -5.76 46.22
CA ASN A 101 4.16 -6.50 47.45
C ASN A 101 3.08 -7.54 47.76
N LYS A 102 1.80 -7.30 47.41
CA LYS A 102 0.76 -8.34 47.43
C LYS A 102 1.02 -9.44 46.41
N LEU A 103 1.50 -9.12 45.21
CA LEU A 103 1.83 -10.11 44.18
C LEU A 103 3.04 -10.95 44.57
N LYS A 104 4.09 -10.34 45.15
CA LYS A 104 5.22 -11.07 45.76
C LYS A 104 4.73 -12.00 46.88
N TRP A 105 3.98 -11.47 47.84
CA TRP A 105 3.45 -12.28 48.95
C TRP A 105 2.52 -13.40 48.47
N ALA A 106 1.71 -13.18 47.42
CA ALA A 106 0.89 -14.23 46.81
C ALA A 106 1.72 -15.26 46.02
N VAL A 107 2.84 -14.88 45.42
CA VAL A 107 3.80 -15.82 44.82
C VAL A 107 4.50 -16.63 45.91
N ASP A 108 4.90 -16.00 47.02
CA ASP A 108 5.51 -16.65 48.18
C ASP A 108 4.52 -17.57 48.91
N GLU A 109 3.25 -17.18 49.08
CA GLU A 109 2.18 -18.04 49.58
C GLU A 109 1.91 -19.22 48.66
N ASN A 110 1.83 -19.01 47.34
CA ASN A 110 1.68 -20.12 46.40
C ASN A 110 2.89 -21.04 46.43
N TYR A 111 4.11 -20.51 46.52
CA TYR A 111 5.32 -21.31 46.68
C TYR A 111 5.33 -22.09 48.00
N LEU A 112 4.88 -21.49 49.11
CA LEU A 112 4.71 -22.14 50.41
C LEU A 112 3.60 -23.19 50.40
N ASN A 113 2.47 -22.95 49.73
CA ASN A 113 1.38 -23.92 49.60
C ASN A 113 1.73 -25.07 48.64
N ILE A 114 2.48 -24.81 47.57
CA ILE A 114 3.09 -25.86 46.74
C ILE A 114 4.08 -26.67 47.58
N LYS A 115 4.94 -26.02 48.37
CA LYS A 115 5.91 -26.68 49.26
C LYS A 115 5.24 -27.46 50.41
N LYS A 116 4.10 -27.00 50.93
CA LYS A 116 3.22 -27.75 51.85
C LYS A 116 2.61 -28.96 51.15
N LYS A 117 1.94 -28.79 50.01
CA LYS A 117 1.35 -29.90 49.23
C LYS A 117 2.39 -30.95 48.84
N ILE A 118 3.60 -30.55 48.46
CA ILE A 118 4.72 -31.48 48.22
C ILE A 118 5.11 -32.22 49.51
N LYS A 119 5.20 -31.52 50.64
CA LYS A 119 5.52 -32.15 51.94
C LYS A 119 4.39 -33.06 52.46
N GLU A 120 3.13 -32.72 52.20
CA GLU A 120 1.96 -33.55 52.44
C GLU A 120 1.96 -34.78 51.54
N TYR A 121 2.29 -34.64 50.26
CA TYR A 121 2.43 -35.76 49.32
C TYR A 121 3.54 -36.73 49.74
N TYR A 122 4.71 -36.22 50.14
CA TYR A 122 5.78 -37.04 50.72
C TYR A 122 5.42 -37.63 52.08
N SER A 123 4.63 -36.94 52.91
CA SER A 123 4.12 -37.49 54.16
C SER A 123 3.08 -38.58 53.92
N PHE A 124 2.26 -38.46 52.89
CA PHE A 124 1.23 -39.43 52.52
C PHE A 124 1.85 -40.68 51.89
N THR A 125 2.88 -40.55 51.06
CA THR A 125 3.66 -41.72 50.60
C THR A 125 4.42 -42.37 51.76
N PHE A 126 4.98 -41.62 52.71
CA PHE A 126 5.52 -42.20 53.94
C PHE A 126 4.45 -42.91 54.77
N GLN A 127 3.24 -42.36 54.88
CA GLN A 127 2.11 -42.97 55.59
C GLN A 127 1.71 -44.30 54.93
N ILE A 128 1.59 -44.33 53.59
CA ILE A 128 1.30 -45.54 52.81
C ILE A 128 2.38 -46.59 53.03
N VAL A 129 3.67 -46.23 52.92
CA VAL A 129 4.80 -47.15 53.18
C VAL A 129 4.78 -47.65 54.62
N LYS A 130 4.41 -46.82 55.60
CA LYS A 130 4.32 -47.21 57.01
C LYS A 130 3.13 -48.15 57.29
N CYS A 131 2.00 -47.95 56.61
CA CYS A 131 0.86 -48.89 56.64
C CYS A 131 1.23 -50.24 55.99
N PHE A 132 1.91 -50.22 54.84
CA PHE A 132 2.37 -51.44 54.15
C PHE A 132 3.34 -52.30 54.99
N VAL A 133 4.02 -51.69 55.96
CA VAL A 133 4.94 -52.35 56.91
C VAL A 133 4.23 -52.86 58.17
N PHE A 134 2.96 -52.50 58.42
CA PHE A 134 2.25 -52.81 59.68
C PHE A 134 0.92 -53.59 59.57
N SER A 135 0.50 -54.01 58.37
CA SER A 135 -0.70 -54.85 58.18
C SER A 135 -0.39 -56.19 57.47
N GLY A 136 0.27 -57.10 58.19
CA GLY A 136 0.58 -58.45 57.68
C GLY A 136 -0.40 -59.54 58.12
N ARG A 137 -1.28 -59.99 57.20
CA ARG A 137 -2.03 -61.27 57.13
C ARG A 137 -2.76 -61.28 55.77
N ARG A 138 -2.71 -62.35 54.96
CA ARG A 138 -3.60 -63.54 54.97
C ARG A 138 -5.11 -63.19 54.91
N SER A 139 -5.93 -63.76 54.01
CA SER A 139 -5.64 -64.71 52.91
C SER A 139 -6.84 -64.91 51.95
N ASP A 140 -6.64 -65.72 50.91
CA ASP A 140 -7.59 -66.61 50.21
C ASP A 140 -8.81 -66.09 49.39
N GLN A 141 -8.70 -66.34 48.08
CA GLN A 141 -9.71 -66.96 47.18
C GLN A 141 -10.91 -66.14 46.60
N PRO A 142 -11.55 -66.63 45.50
CA PRO A 142 -12.21 -65.76 44.51
C PRO A 142 -13.68 -66.11 44.15
N ASP A 143 -14.16 -65.43 43.10
CA ASP A 143 -15.20 -65.81 42.13
C ASP A 143 -16.72 -65.69 42.42
N HIS A 144 -17.38 -65.23 41.35
CA HIS A 144 -18.77 -65.46 40.90
C HIS A 144 -19.99 -64.91 41.68
N VAL A 145 -20.63 -63.89 41.07
CA VAL A 145 -22.05 -63.83 40.64
C VAL A 145 -23.16 -64.18 41.65
N LEU A 146 -24.18 -63.30 41.82
CA LEU A 146 -25.61 -63.65 41.63
C LEU A 146 -26.61 -62.46 41.72
N TYR A 147 -27.15 -62.05 40.55
CA TYR A 147 -28.57 -61.71 40.23
C TYR A 147 -29.39 -60.53 40.85
N HIS A 148 -30.46 -60.23 40.08
CA HIS A 148 -31.70 -59.45 40.33
C HIS A 148 -31.57 -57.92 40.57
N ILE A 149 -32.17 -57.01 39.78
CA ILE A 149 -33.44 -56.97 38.99
C ILE A 149 -34.68 -56.93 39.90
N ASP A 150 -35.32 -55.76 40.01
CA ASP A 150 -36.62 -55.58 39.35
C ASP A 150 -37.07 -54.11 39.19
N ASN A 151 -38.16 -53.91 38.45
CA ASN A 151 -38.74 -52.60 38.09
C ASN A 151 -40.02 -52.31 38.88
N GLU A 152 -40.40 -51.04 39.06
CA GLU A 152 -41.60 -50.44 38.42
C GLU A 152 -41.95 -49.00 38.92
N ARG A 153 -43.04 -48.45 38.36
CA ARG A 153 -43.61 -47.09 38.47
C ARG A 153 -44.94 -47.15 39.27
N PRO A 154 -45.78 -46.07 39.37
CA PRO A 154 -45.67 -44.69 38.89
C PRO A 154 -45.56 -43.70 40.10
N LEU A 155 -46.05 -42.45 40.22
CA LEU A 155 -46.96 -41.51 39.52
C LEU A 155 -46.44 -40.06 39.72
N GLY A 156 -47.15 -39.05 39.18
CA GLY A 156 -47.84 -38.16 40.15
C GLY A 156 -47.52 -36.65 40.23
N SER A 157 -46.64 -36.08 39.41
CA SER A 157 -46.70 -34.66 38.95
C SER A 157 -46.59 -33.45 39.92
N GLN A 158 -46.07 -32.35 39.35
CA GLN A 158 -46.16 -30.93 39.75
C GLN A 158 -45.30 -30.38 40.91
N SER A 159 -44.68 -29.22 40.63
CA SER A 159 -44.08 -28.26 41.57
C SER A 159 -44.12 -26.85 40.96
N PRO A 160 -44.19 -25.77 41.76
CA PRO A 160 -43.90 -24.42 41.29
C PRO A 160 -42.87 -23.65 42.15
N SER A 161 -42.00 -22.91 41.46
CA SER A 161 -41.34 -21.63 41.83
C SER A 161 -41.00 -21.29 43.29
N THR A 162 -39.71 -20.98 43.53
CA THR A 162 -39.25 -20.10 44.63
C THR A 162 -39.30 -18.63 44.22
N GLU A 163 -39.61 -17.75 45.17
CA GLU A 163 -39.77 -16.29 44.97
C GLU A 163 -38.43 -15.50 45.05
N GLU A 164 -38.54 -14.20 44.83
CA GLU A 164 -37.45 -13.23 44.66
C GLU A 164 -37.00 -12.59 45.99
N MET A 165 -35.78 -12.07 46.03
CA MET A 165 -35.47 -10.94 46.92
C MET A 165 -34.40 -10.01 46.30
N GLU A 166 -34.78 -8.75 46.11
CA GLU A 166 -33.88 -7.69 45.64
C GLU A 166 -32.98 -7.16 46.77
N SER A 167 -31.78 -6.70 46.43
CA SER A 167 -31.15 -5.61 47.16
C SER A 167 -30.30 -4.75 46.21
N SER A 168 -30.42 -3.43 46.32
CA SER A 168 -29.84 -2.47 45.38
C SER A 168 -28.67 -1.69 46.00
N SER A 169 -27.73 -1.25 45.16
CA SER A 169 -26.70 -0.29 45.57
C SER A 169 -26.42 0.73 44.47
N VAL A 170 -26.12 1.96 44.89
CA VAL A 170 -26.20 3.16 44.04
C VAL A 170 -24.86 3.53 43.42
N ILE A 171 -24.84 3.81 42.11
CA ILE A 171 -23.69 4.46 41.44
C ILE A 171 -24.14 5.78 40.79
N LEU A 172 -23.69 6.88 41.40
CA LEU A 172 -23.92 8.25 40.94
C LEU A 172 -23.22 8.52 39.60
N ARG A 173 -24.00 8.75 38.52
CA ARG A 173 -23.45 9.20 37.22
C ARG A 173 -23.31 10.72 37.19
N SER A 174 -22.07 11.22 37.24
CA SER A 174 -21.75 12.65 37.18
C SER A 174 -21.92 13.23 35.76
N ILE A 175 -23.08 13.82 35.47
CA ILE A 175 -23.38 14.42 34.16
C ILE A 175 -22.61 15.73 33.98
N SER A 176 -21.45 15.67 33.33
CA SER A 176 -20.68 16.84 32.90
C SER A 176 -21.36 17.57 31.73
N LYS A 177 -22.37 18.39 32.04
CA LYS A 177 -23.08 19.25 31.07
C LYS A 177 -22.10 20.21 30.37
N GLN A 178 -21.58 19.81 29.20
CA GLN A 178 -20.85 20.73 28.32
C GLN A 178 -21.80 21.86 27.88
N ARG A 179 -21.52 23.08 28.34
CA ARG A 179 -22.26 24.28 27.91
C ARG A 179 -22.03 24.48 26.42
N ARG A 180 -23.07 24.29 25.60
CA ARG A 180 -23.08 24.73 24.20
C ARG A 180 -22.92 26.26 24.19
N PRO A 181 -22.21 26.85 23.21
CA PRO A 181 -22.24 28.29 23.02
C PRO A 181 -23.69 28.73 22.75
N LEU A 182 -24.08 29.90 23.26
CA LEU A 182 -25.39 30.48 22.99
C LEU A 182 -25.41 31.05 21.57
N ASP A 183 -26.39 30.67 20.76
CA ASP A 183 -26.66 31.33 19.49
C ASP A 183 -27.18 32.75 19.77
N LEU A 184 -26.31 33.75 19.60
CA LEU A 184 -26.61 35.17 19.86
C LEU A 184 -27.87 35.64 19.12
N ASN A 185 -28.12 35.07 17.93
CA ASN A 185 -29.29 35.34 17.08
C ASN A 185 -30.65 34.99 17.73
N ASN A 186 -30.66 34.21 18.82
CA ASN A 186 -31.87 33.78 19.54
C ASN A 186 -32.10 34.50 20.89
N LEU A 187 -31.33 35.55 21.20
CA LEU A 187 -31.62 36.41 22.36
C LEU A 187 -32.81 37.32 22.05
N ASN A 188 -33.75 37.48 23.01
CA ASN A 188 -34.95 38.31 22.83
C ASN A 188 -34.65 39.76 22.42
N THR A 189 -33.49 40.31 22.83
CA THR A 189 -33.01 41.64 22.45
C THR A 189 -32.78 41.79 20.94
N TYR A 190 -32.24 40.77 20.27
CA TYR A 190 -32.07 40.78 18.81
C TYR A 190 -33.35 40.41 18.05
N LYS A 191 -34.32 39.77 18.71
CA LYS A 191 -35.62 39.45 18.12
C LYS A 191 -36.45 40.71 17.81
N LEU A 192 -36.25 41.78 18.58
CA LEU A 192 -36.82 43.11 18.32
C LEU A 192 -36.19 43.83 17.11
N LEU A 193 -34.99 43.42 16.70
CA LEU A 193 -34.24 44.01 15.56
C LEU A 193 -34.45 43.23 14.25
N GLN A 194 -35.23 42.14 14.26
CA GLN A 194 -35.63 41.41 13.06
C GLN A 194 -36.89 42.06 12.45
N PRO A 195 -36.95 42.26 11.11
CA PRO A 195 -38.10 42.88 10.47
C PRO A 195 -39.37 42.04 10.71
N HIS A 196 -40.41 42.68 11.25
CA HIS A 196 -41.63 41.98 11.70
C HIS A 196 -42.54 41.52 10.53
N SER A 197 -42.21 41.90 9.29
CA SER A 197 -42.93 41.49 8.08
C SER A 197 -42.58 40.05 7.69
N SER A 198 -43.55 39.14 7.77
CA SER A 198 -43.42 37.77 7.22
C SER A 198 -43.37 37.74 5.67
N VAL A 199 -43.58 38.88 5.02
CA VAL A 199 -43.37 39.06 3.58
C VAL A 199 -41.88 39.27 3.31
N PRO A 200 -41.22 38.47 2.46
CA PRO A 200 -39.83 38.71 2.09
C PRO A 200 -39.72 40.04 1.33
N PRO A 201 -38.64 40.82 1.53
CA PRO A 201 -38.45 42.07 0.78
C PRO A 201 -38.42 41.78 -0.73
N PRO A 202 -39.03 42.64 -1.57
CA PRO A 202 -39.05 42.43 -3.01
C PRO A 202 -37.62 42.32 -3.54
N SER A 203 -37.39 41.37 -4.45
CA SER A 203 -36.06 41.14 -5.02
C SER A 203 -35.62 42.35 -5.84
N ILE A 204 -34.76 43.19 -5.25
CA ILE A 204 -34.20 44.37 -5.91
C ILE A 204 -33.49 43.91 -7.18
N ASP A 205 -34.03 44.32 -8.32
CA ASP A 205 -33.66 43.77 -9.61
C ASP A 205 -32.17 44.06 -9.91
N SER A 206 -31.43 43.05 -10.38
CA SER A 206 -29.97 42.98 -10.15
C SER A 206 -29.11 43.85 -11.08
N ARG A 207 -29.71 44.92 -11.62
CA ARG A 207 -29.18 45.88 -12.60
C ARG A 207 -28.39 47.05 -12.00
N GLN A 208 -28.28 47.14 -10.68
CA GLN A 208 -27.30 48.03 -10.04
C GLN A 208 -25.87 47.56 -10.40
N PRO A 209 -24.97 48.46 -10.86
CA PRO A 209 -23.59 48.11 -11.17
C PRO A 209 -22.87 47.66 -9.89
N LYS A 210 -22.28 46.47 -9.92
CA LYS A 210 -21.69 45.85 -8.72
C LYS A 210 -20.32 46.45 -8.43
N ASP A 211 -20.24 47.21 -7.33
CA ASP A 211 -19.01 47.86 -6.84
C ASP A 211 -17.80 46.92 -6.87
N PRO A 212 -16.60 47.40 -7.22
CA PRO A 212 -15.40 46.56 -7.25
C PRO A 212 -15.10 45.89 -5.91
N SER A 213 -15.45 46.53 -4.79
CA SER A 213 -15.37 45.95 -3.43
C SER A 213 -16.13 44.63 -3.30
N SER A 214 -17.32 44.51 -3.91
CA SER A 214 -18.17 43.32 -3.83
C SER A 214 -17.56 42.05 -4.47
N LYS A 215 -16.56 42.21 -5.34
CA LYS A 215 -15.81 41.09 -5.94
C LYS A 215 -14.77 40.52 -4.95
N SER A 216 -14.23 41.34 -4.05
CA SER A 216 -13.29 40.91 -3.00
C SER A 216 -13.99 40.05 -1.94
N THR A 217 -15.14 40.51 -1.44
CA THR A 217 -15.90 39.79 -0.40
C THR A 217 -16.36 38.42 -0.86
N LYS A 218 -16.78 38.26 -2.13
CA LYS A 218 -17.14 36.95 -2.70
C LYS A 218 -15.94 35.99 -2.76
N ARG A 219 -14.77 36.43 -3.21
CA ARG A 219 -13.53 35.62 -3.20
C ARG A 219 -13.12 35.22 -1.78
N LEU A 220 -13.33 36.09 -0.79
CA LEU A 220 -13.11 35.77 0.62
C LEU A 220 -14.06 34.67 1.13
N ILE A 221 -15.37 34.79 0.87
CA ILE A 221 -16.37 33.77 1.24
C ILE A 221 -16.07 32.42 0.56
N GLU A 222 -15.67 32.45 -0.71
CA GLU A 222 -15.34 31.25 -1.49
C GLU A 222 -14.06 30.58 -0.97
N SER A 223 -13.00 31.35 -0.71
CA SER A 223 -11.77 30.81 -0.10
C SER A 223 -12.04 30.22 1.29
N GLN A 224 -12.86 30.86 2.14
CA GLN A 224 -13.28 30.31 3.44
C GLN A 224 -13.94 28.94 3.29
N LYS A 225 -14.92 28.80 2.37
CA LYS A 225 -15.55 27.50 2.04
C LYS A 225 -14.53 26.43 1.59
N THR A 226 -13.49 26.80 0.82
CA THR A 226 -12.41 25.84 0.47
C THR A 226 -11.55 25.42 1.66
N THR A 227 -11.34 26.29 2.65
CA THR A 227 -10.62 25.92 3.89
C THR A 227 -11.45 25.04 4.81
N GLU A 228 -12.77 25.26 4.88
CA GLU A 228 -13.70 24.48 5.69
C GLU A 228 -13.91 23.08 5.13
N THR A 229 -14.11 22.95 3.82
CA THR A 229 -14.14 21.64 3.13
C THR A 229 -12.82 20.87 3.31
N ARG A 230 -11.65 21.54 3.18
CA ARG A 230 -10.34 20.92 3.50
C ARG A 230 -10.23 20.47 4.97
N ARG A 231 -10.72 21.26 5.93
CA ARG A 231 -10.79 20.88 7.36
C ARG A 231 -11.72 19.68 7.60
N ALA A 232 -12.89 19.66 6.96
CA ALA A 232 -13.85 18.56 7.04
C ALA A 232 -13.27 17.26 6.46
N VAL A 233 -12.57 17.32 5.31
CA VAL A 233 -11.86 16.18 4.72
C VAL A 233 -10.76 15.67 5.65
N LYS A 234 -9.95 16.55 6.25
CA LYS A 234 -8.91 16.15 7.21
C LYS A 234 -9.51 15.45 8.44
N LYS A 235 -10.63 15.97 8.97
CA LYS A 235 -11.35 15.35 10.12
C LYS A 235 -11.98 14.01 9.74
N LYS A 236 -12.57 13.88 8.55
CA LYS A 236 -13.06 12.58 8.01
C LYS A 236 -11.92 11.56 7.91
N TYR A 237 -10.74 11.96 7.42
CA TYR A 237 -9.59 11.06 7.29
C TYR A 237 -9.02 10.62 8.65
N GLN A 238 -9.01 11.50 9.65
CA GLN A 238 -8.64 11.17 11.03
C GLN A 238 -9.64 10.19 11.68
N ASN A 239 -10.95 10.44 11.53
CA ASN A 239 -11.98 9.53 12.04
C ASN A 239 -11.93 8.16 11.35
N ALA A 240 -11.75 8.11 10.03
CA ALA A 240 -11.61 6.87 9.28
C ALA A 240 -10.33 6.08 9.66
N ARG A 241 -9.25 6.76 10.10
CA ARG A 241 -8.07 6.09 10.65
C ARG A 241 -8.35 5.46 12.01
N LYS A 242 -9.07 6.17 12.90
CA LYS A 242 -9.51 5.64 14.20
C LYS A 242 -10.45 4.44 14.07
N GLN A 243 -11.49 4.56 13.24
CA GLN A 243 -12.42 3.46 12.96
C GLN A 243 -11.72 2.21 12.39
N ARG A 244 -10.59 2.38 11.68
CA ARG A 244 -9.77 1.25 11.20
C ARG A 244 -8.92 0.61 12.30
N SER A 245 -8.36 1.37 13.25
CA SER A 245 -7.67 0.76 14.40
C SER A 245 -8.67 0.06 15.32
N GLU A 246 -9.78 0.73 15.65
CA GLU A 246 -10.89 0.18 16.46
C GLU A 246 -11.45 -1.11 15.83
N ALA A 247 -11.59 -1.16 14.51
CA ALA A 247 -12.02 -2.38 13.81
C ALA A 247 -10.95 -3.48 13.79
N LEU A 248 -9.65 -3.14 13.68
CA LEU A 248 -8.57 -4.14 13.73
C LEU A 248 -8.41 -4.72 15.14
N GLU A 249 -8.54 -3.89 16.17
CA GLU A 249 -8.55 -4.32 17.58
C GLU A 249 -9.72 -5.26 17.86
N LYS A 250 -10.95 -4.92 17.43
CA LYS A 250 -12.10 -5.83 17.51
C LYS A 250 -11.87 -7.14 16.75
N ASN A 251 -11.45 -7.10 15.48
CA ASN A 251 -11.16 -8.31 14.71
C ASN A 251 -10.02 -9.16 15.31
N ALA A 252 -9.15 -8.60 16.16
CA ALA A 252 -8.15 -9.35 16.91
C ALA A 252 -8.76 -10.03 18.14
N LEU A 253 -9.63 -9.33 18.89
CA LEU A 253 -10.37 -9.89 20.04
C LEU A 253 -11.34 -10.98 19.60
N ASP A 254 -12.19 -10.71 18.61
CA ASP A 254 -13.09 -11.66 17.93
C ASP A 254 -12.35 -12.92 17.41
N LYS A 255 -11.01 -12.85 17.23
CA LYS A 255 -10.19 -13.96 16.76
C LYS A 255 -9.47 -14.68 17.91
N ALA A 256 -9.10 -13.98 18.98
CA ALA A 256 -8.59 -14.60 20.20
C ALA A 256 -9.67 -15.45 20.88
N GLU A 257 -10.87 -14.88 21.06
CA GLU A 257 -12.05 -15.54 21.62
C GLU A 257 -12.41 -16.84 20.86
N LYS A 258 -12.26 -16.85 19.52
CA LYS A 258 -12.48 -18.04 18.68
C LYS A 258 -11.33 -19.04 18.67
N LEU A 259 -10.17 -18.71 19.24
CA LEU A 259 -9.03 -19.63 19.40
C LEU A 259 -8.98 -20.23 20.82
N GLU A 260 -9.83 -19.75 21.74
CA GLU A 260 -9.95 -20.24 23.12
C GLU A 260 -11.15 -21.20 23.31
N PHE A 261 -11.90 -21.54 22.24
CA PHE A 261 -13.11 -22.37 22.33
C PHE A 261 -13.29 -23.33 21.14
N ASP A 262 -12.32 -24.24 20.93
CA ASP A 262 -12.38 -25.33 19.93
C ASP A 262 -11.83 -26.66 20.53
N ASP A 263 -12.27 -27.02 21.75
CA ASP A 263 -11.99 -28.33 22.36
C ASP A 263 -12.97 -29.41 21.80
N PRO A 264 -12.54 -30.39 20.98
CA PRO A 264 -13.47 -31.21 20.18
C PRO A 264 -14.28 -32.28 20.94
N HIS A 265 -14.33 -32.25 22.27
CA HIS A 265 -14.88 -33.33 23.09
C HIS A 265 -15.86 -32.91 24.20
N VAL A 266 -16.28 -31.64 24.23
CA VAL A 266 -17.35 -31.16 25.11
C VAL A 266 -18.57 -30.78 24.26
N PRO A 267 -19.76 -31.38 24.47
CA PRO A 267 -20.97 -30.95 23.78
C PRO A 267 -21.31 -29.53 24.23
N GLN A 268 -21.42 -28.58 23.29
CA GLN A 268 -21.65 -27.17 23.58
C GLN A 268 -22.98 -26.98 24.32
N SER A 269 -22.90 -26.66 25.61
CA SER A 269 -24.05 -26.28 26.43
C SER A 269 -24.63 -24.97 25.91
N TYR A 270 -25.82 -25.04 25.30
CA TYR A 270 -26.54 -23.87 24.80
C TYR A 270 -27.02 -23.00 25.96
N ASP A 271 -26.28 -21.93 26.26
CA ASP A 271 -26.60 -20.98 27.33
C ASP A 271 -27.84 -20.15 26.96
N LEU A 272 -28.99 -20.58 27.49
CA LEU A 272 -30.30 -19.95 27.34
C LEU A 272 -30.38 -18.53 27.96
N TRP A 273 -29.42 -18.14 28.80
CA TRP A 273 -29.48 -16.91 29.60
C TRP A 273 -28.50 -15.83 29.11
N ASN A 274 -27.76 -16.07 28.02
CA ASN A 274 -26.79 -15.14 27.46
C ASN A 274 -27.45 -13.99 26.64
N ILE A 275 -28.17 -13.12 27.34
CA ILE A 275 -29.03 -12.06 26.78
C ILE A 275 -28.26 -11.03 25.93
N GLN A 276 -26.92 -10.95 26.01
CA GLN A 276 -26.12 -9.93 25.32
C GLN A 276 -25.75 -10.25 23.85
N ASN A 277 -26.38 -11.26 23.24
CA ASN A 277 -26.30 -11.49 21.79
C ASN A 277 -27.22 -10.53 20.99
N GLU A 278 -26.95 -9.22 21.00
CA GLU A 278 -27.65 -8.22 20.15
C GLU A 278 -27.27 -8.32 18.65
N LYS A 279 -27.37 -9.51 18.06
CA LYS A 279 -27.29 -9.75 16.61
C LYS A 279 -28.56 -9.28 15.91
N LYS A 280 -28.76 -7.95 15.87
CA LYS A 280 -29.90 -7.28 15.22
C LYS A 280 -31.25 -7.90 15.62
N GLN A 281 -31.73 -7.60 16.83
CA GLN A 281 -33.17 -7.79 17.09
C GLN A 281 -33.93 -7.02 16.01
N LYS A 282 -34.70 -7.74 15.19
CA LYS A 282 -35.64 -7.12 14.25
C LYS A 282 -36.59 -6.28 15.11
N VAL A 283 -36.91 -5.07 14.67
CA VAL A 283 -38.02 -4.31 15.25
C VAL A 283 -39.23 -5.24 15.19
N GLN A 284 -39.80 -5.58 16.35
CA GLN A 284 -41.05 -6.33 16.40
C GLN A 284 -42.11 -5.41 15.81
N SER A 285 -42.40 -5.59 14.52
CA SER A 285 -43.57 -5.01 13.90
C SER A 285 -44.80 -5.50 14.68
N LEU A 286 -45.78 -4.61 14.87
CA LEU A 286 -46.97 -4.84 15.71
C LEU A 286 -47.99 -5.76 14.98
N VAL A 287 -47.47 -6.82 14.36
CA VAL A 287 -48.00 -7.47 13.16
C VAL A 287 -47.64 -8.96 13.20
N GLY A 288 -48.63 -9.83 13.05
CA GLY A 288 -48.47 -11.27 13.26
C GLY A 288 -47.39 -11.93 12.37
N PRO A 289 -46.79 -13.05 12.82
CA PRO A 289 -45.56 -13.62 12.25
C PRO A 289 -45.65 -13.97 10.76
N LYS A 290 -46.84 -14.31 10.26
CA LYS A 290 -47.08 -14.58 8.82
C LYS A 290 -46.90 -13.33 7.96
N LEU A 291 -47.37 -12.17 8.42
CA LEU A 291 -47.21 -10.89 7.71
C LEU A 291 -45.83 -10.27 7.98
N ALA A 292 -45.21 -10.51 9.16
CA ALA A 292 -43.80 -10.18 9.37
C ALA A 292 -42.88 -10.92 8.39
N SER A 293 -43.10 -12.23 8.18
CA SER A 293 -42.35 -13.04 7.20
C SER A 293 -42.59 -12.58 5.76
N TYR A 294 -43.83 -12.23 5.40
CA TYR A 294 -44.15 -11.62 4.10
C TYR A 294 -43.45 -10.27 3.90
N LEU A 295 -43.44 -9.40 4.92
CA LEU A 295 -42.72 -8.12 4.87
C LEU A 295 -41.19 -8.32 4.81
N ASP A 296 -40.63 -9.35 5.45
CA ASP A 296 -39.22 -9.72 5.29
C ASP A 296 -38.90 -10.27 3.89
N GLN A 297 -39.87 -10.89 3.20
CA GLN A 297 -39.73 -11.35 1.80
C GLN A 297 -39.89 -10.21 0.78
N VAL A 298 -40.84 -9.30 1.00
CA VAL A 298 -41.12 -8.17 0.10
C VAL A 298 -40.10 -7.04 0.26
N ASN A 299 -39.70 -6.73 1.50
CA ASN A 299 -38.66 -5.72 1.79
C ASN A 299 -37.24 -6.32 1.75
N GLN A 300 -37.06 -7.50 1.14
CA GLN A 300 -35.77 -8.16 1.00
C GLN A 300 -34.93 -7.46 -0.10
N THR A 301 -34.53 -6.21 0.15
CA THR A 301 -33.55 -5.50 -0.66
C THR A 301 -32.22 -6.24 -0.56
N TYR A 302 -31.99 -7.17 -1.49
CA TYR A 302 -30.79 -7.98 -1.54
C TYR A 302 -29.57 -7.08 -1.72
N ASP A 303 -28.79 -6.90 -0.65
CA ASP A 303 -27.46 -6.28 -0.68
C ASP A 303 -26.48 -7.20 -1.45
N TRP A 304 -26.61 -7.19 -2.78
CA TRP A 304 -25.81 -8.01 -3.68
C TRP A 304 -24.34 -7.61 -3.56
N LYS A 305 -23.53 -8.50 -2.97
CA LYS A 305 -22.12 -8.24 -2.69
C LYS A 305 -21.34 -8.17 -4.00
N VAL A 306 -21.01 -6.94 -4.42
CA VAL A 306 -20.23 -6.66 -5.64
C VAL A 306 -18.99 -7.57 -5.71
N PRO A 307 -18.84 -8.43 -6.73
CA PRO A 307 -17.67 -9.30 -6.87
C PRO A 307 -16.36 -8.51 -6.86
N THR A 308 -15.37 -8.99 -6.10
CA THR A 308 -14.13 -8.22 -5.84
C THR A 308 -13.35 -7.84 -7.11
N HIS A 309 -13.56 -8.58 -8.21
CA HIS A 309 -12.93 -8.32 -9.51
C HIS A 309 -13.47 -7.06 -10.20
N ILE A 310 -14.72 -6.65 -9.93
CA ILE A 310 -15.30 -5.41 -10.47
C ILE A 310 -14.70 -4.17 -9.79
N ILE A 311 -14.30 -4.29 -8.51
CA ILE A 311 -13.71 -3.20 -7.71
C ILE A 311 -12.21 -3.02 -8.03
N LYS A 312 -11.53 -4.07 -8.50
CA LYS A 312 -10.09 -4.04 -8.83
C LYS A 312 -9.84 -3.27 -10.13
N LYS A 313 -9.09 -2.17 -10.06
CA LYS A 313 -8.62 -1.43 -11.25
C LYS A 313 -7.60 -2.26 -12.03
N PRO A 314 -7.56 -2.19 -13.38
CA PRO A 314 -6.71 -3.04 -14.22
C PRO A 314 -5.22 -2.64 -14.23
N SER A 315 -4.89 -1.45 -13.69
CA SER A 315 -3.55 -0.92 -13.46
C SER A 315 -3.56 0.06 -12.25
N LYS A 316 -2.37 0.39 -11.72
CA LYS A 316 -2.14 1.40 -10.67
C LYS A 316 -1.72 2.78 -11.22
N LEU A 317 -1.66 2.96 -12.54
CA LEU A 317 -1.29 4.21 -13.20
C LEU A 317 -2.31 5.34 -12.89
N PRO A 318 -1.87 6.62 -12.85
CA PRO A 318 -2.76 7.76 -12.68
C PRO A 318 -3.67 7.96 -13.91
N ALA A 319 -4.84 8.58 -13.72
CA ALA A 319 -5.82 8.77 -14.80
C ALA A 319 -5.34 9.72 -15.91
N ILE A 320 -4.46 10.66 -15.55
CA ILE A 320 -3.79 11.65 -16.40
C ILE A 320 -2.34 11.65 -15.92
N ASP A 321 -1.40 11.50 -16.85
CA ASP A 321 0.04 11.60 -16.53
C ASP A 321 0.41 13.08 -16.30
N LYS A 322 1.47 13.35 -15.52
CA LYS A 322 1.91 14.73 -15.27
C LYS A 322 2.73 15.22 -16.48
N PRO A 323 2.53 16.46 -16.97
CA PRO A 323 3.40 17.03 -17.99
C PRO A 323 4.82 17.20 -17.45
N LEU A 324 5.80 17.12 -18.35
CA LEU A 324 7.20 17.45 -18.06
C LEU A 324 7.37 18.97 -17.88
N PRO A 325 8.32 19.44 -17.06
CA PRO A 325 8.54 20.88 -16.85
C PRO A 325 8.93 21.62 -18.13
N GLY A 326 9.68 20.97 -19.04
CA GLY A 326 10.01 21.49 -20.37
C GLY A 326 8.83 21.68 -21.33
N LEU A 327 7.62 21.21 -20.98
CA LEU A 327 6.36 21.51 -21.70
C LEU A 327 5.64 22.75 -21.15
N SER A 328 6.19 23.41 -20.13
CA SER A 328 5.65 24.69 -19.66
C SER A 328 5.95 25.78 -20.68
N TYR A 329 5.08 26.79 -20.75
CA TYR A 329 5.17 27.83 -21.78
C TYR A 329 6.47 28.65 -21.74
N ASN A 330 7.00 28.86 -20.54
CA ASN A 330 8.28 29.54 -20.29
C ASN A 330 9.13 28.61 -19.41
N PRO A 331 9.77 27.58 -20.01
CA PRO A 331 10.50 26.56 -19.26
C PRO A 331 11.87 27.09 -18.81
N THR A 332 12.52 26.41 -17.86
CA THR A 332 13.95 26.64 -17.66
C THR A 332 14.73 26.06 -18.84
N PHE A 333 15.90 26.64 -19.14
CA PHE A 333 16.77 26.14 -20.22
C PHE A 333 17.09 24.65 -20.02
N ASP A 334 17.48 24.26 -18.80
CA ASP A 334 17.80 22.87 -18.49
C ASP A 334 16.59 21.95 -18.65
N ASP A 335 15.40 22.32 -18.15
CA ASP A 335 14.17 21.52 -18.29
C ASP A 335 13.76 21.31 -19.76
N HIS A 336 13.99 22.30 -20.62
CA HIS A 336 13.71 22.21 -22.06
C HIS A 336 14.75 21.38 -22.81
N GLN A 337 16.06 21.59 -22.54
CA GLN A 337 17.11 20.74 -23.09
C GLN A 337 16.94 19.28 -22.66
N ASP A 338 16.54 19.04 -21.41
CA ASP A 338 16.25 17.69 -20.92
C ASP A 338 14.99 17.08 -21.57
N LEU A 339 14.06 17.89 -22.07
CA LEU A 339 12.93 17.42 -22.85
C LEU A 339 13.32 17.11 -24.31
N LEU A 340 14.08 17.99 -24.95
CA LEU A 340 14.62 17.77 -26.30
C LEU A 340 15.47 16.50 -26.37
N ARG A 341 16.35 16.26 -25.38
CA ARG A 341 17.12 15.00 -25.25
C ARG A 341 16.22 13.77 -25.30
N LYS A 342 15.14 13.76 -24.52
CA LYS A 342 14.19 12.63 -24.43
C LYS A 342 13.45 12.40 -25.76
N ALA A 343 13.13 13.45 -26.51
CA ALA A 343 12.54 13.33 -27.84
C ALA A 343 13.57 12.81 -28.88
N VAL A 344 14.78 13.36 -28.89
CA VAL A 344 15.88 12.92 -29.75
C VAL A 344 16.23 11.45 -29.51
N ASP A 345 16.26 10.98 -28.25
CA ASP A 345 16.46 9.56 -27.93
C ASP A 345 15.40 8.65 -28.57
N VAL A 346 14.12 9.08 -28.58
CA VAL A 346 13.00 8.34 -29.20
C VAL A 346 13.10 8.32 -30.73
N GLU A 347 13.46 9.45 -31.36
CA GLU A 347 13.63 9.52 -32.82
C GLU A 347 14.87 8.74 -33.29
N LEU A 348 16.00 8.84 -32.58
CA LEU A 348 17.17 7.98 -32.81
C LEU A 348 16.81 6.50 -32.62
N GLU A 349 15.92 6.17 -31.69
CA GLU A 349 15.41 4.81 -31.55
C GLU A 349 14.53 4.36 -32.74
N LYS A 350 13.76 5.25 -33.37
CA LYS A 350 13.00 4.97 -34.61
C LYS A 350 13.95 4.80 -35.80
N GLU A 351 14.84 5.75 -36.04
CA GLU A 351 15.86 5.70 -37.09
C GLU A 351 16.70 4.40 -36.99
N ARG A 352 17.18 4.04 -35.79
CA ARG A 352 17.90 2.78 -35.55
C ARG A 352 17.08 1.52 -35.85
N LYS A 353 15.74 1.58 -35.83
CA LYS A 353 14.86 0.47 -36.24
C LYS A 353 14.69 0.45 -37.76
N GLU A 354 14.51 1.62 -38.37
CA GLU A 354 14.40 1.78 -39.83
C GLU A 354 15.70 1.37 -40.54
N LEU A 355 16.86 1.86 -40.11
CA LEU A 355 18.17 1.44 -40.62
C LEU A 355 18.41 -0.07 -40.46
N LYS A 356 17.86 -0.71 -39.40
CA LYS A 356 17.91 -2.18 -39.22
C LYS A 356 16.95 -2.93 -40.16
N LEU A 357 15.90 -2.29 -40.66
CA LEU A 357 15.05 -2.84 -41.72
C LEU A 357 15.70 -2.60 -43.10
N GLN A 358 16.15 -1.38 -43.38
CA GLN A 358 16.89 -1.00 -44.60
C GLN A 358 18.18 -1.80 -44.81
N LYS A 359 18.83 -2.32 -43.76
CA LYS A 359 19.97 -3.25 -43.90
C LYS A 359 19.57 -4.71 -44.13
N LYS A 360 18.33 -5.10 -43.83
CA LYS A 360 17.79 -6.45 -44.08
C LYS A 360 17.07 -6.58 -45.42
N LEU A 361 16.41 -5.52 -45.86
CA LEU A 361 15.68 -5.47 -47.13
C LEU A 361 16.55 -5.75 -48.38
N PRO A 362 17.75 -5.18 -48.60
CA PRO A 362 18.54 -5.44 -49.81
C PRO A 362 18.97 -6.90 -49.92
N ILE A 363 19.30 -7.55 -48.80
CA ILE A 363 19.66 -8.99 -48.74
C ILE A 363 18.49 -9.88 -49.23
N LEU A 364 17.24 -9.38 -49.17
CA LEU A 364 16.03 -10.11 -49.55
C LEU A 364 15.41 -9.65 -50.87
N LEU A 365 15.70 -8.43 -51.34
CA LEU A 365 15.08 -7.83 -52.54
C LEU A 365 15.94 -7.94 -53.80
N THR A 366 17.27 -8.03 -53.69
CA THR A 366 18.16 -8.18 -54.85
C THR A 366 18.96 -9.47 -54.74
N GLN A 367 18.50 -10.52 -55.45
CA GLN A 367 19.20 -11.81 -55.55
C GLN A 367 20.67 -11.62 -55.97
N ASN A 368 20.89 -10.77 -56.98
CA ASN A 368 22.19 -10.37 -57.53
C ASN A 368 23.13 -9.72 -56.50
N ALA A 369 22.62 -9.16 -55.39
CA ALA A 369 23.44 -8.59 -54.31
C ALA A 369 23.67 -9.59 -53.17
N ALA A 370 22.79 -10.59 -53.01
CA ALA A 370 22.98 -11.69 -52.08
C ALA A 370 23.98 -12.74 -52.58
N GLU A 371 24.13 -12.89 -53.90
CA GLU A 371 25.08 -13.82 -54.54
C GLU A 371 26.55 -13.56 -54.20
N PRO A 372 27.14 -12.36 -54.37
CA PRO A 372 28.54 -12.11 -54.01
C PRO A 372 28.79 -12.28 -52.50
N ILE A 373 27.80 -11.99 -51.65
CA ILE A 373 27.90 -12.21 -50.20
C ILE A 373 27.92 -13.72 -49.88
N LYS A 374 27.06 -14.52 -50.53
CA LYS A 374 27.09 -15.99 -50.42
C LYS A 374 28.40 -16.57 -50.94
N GLN A 375 28.96 -16.02 -52.02
CA GLN A 375 30.24 -16.45 -52.60
C GLN A 375 31.42 -16.11 -51.67
N SER A 376 31.46 -14.92 -51.05
CA SER A 376 32.46 -14.58 -50.02
C SER A 376 32.36 -15.52 -48.82
N TRP A 377 31.15 -15.71 -48.30
CA TRP A 377 30.92 -16.61 -47.16
C TRP A 377 31.27 -18.07 -47.49
N LEU A 378 30.95 -18.57 -48.68
CA LEU A 378 31.39 -19.89 -49.13
C LEU A 378 32.92 -19.99 -49.23
N LYS A 379 33.59 -18.96 -49.76
CA LYS A 379 35.05 -18.92 -49.87
C LYS A 379 35.75 -18.87 -48.50
N GLU A 380 35.18 -18.12 -47.55
CA GLU A 380 35.63 -18.10 -46.16
C GLU A 380 35.44 -19.47 -45.49
N MET A 381 34.26 -20.10 -45.67
CA MET A 381 33.95 -21.42 -45.10
C MET A 381 34.66 -22.60 -45.80
N SER A 382 35.10 -22.43 -47.04
CA SER A 382 35.90 -23.43 -47.77
C SER A 382 37.41 -23.27 -47.60
N SER A 383 37.87 -22.13 -47.06
CA SER A 383 39.30 -21.92 -46.79
C SER A 383 39.77 -22.90 -45.71
N GLY A 384 40.72 -23.76 -46.05
CA GLY A 384 41.15 -24.88 -45.19
C GLY A 384 40.34 -26.17 -45.32
N LEU A 385 39.36 -26.26 -46.23
CA LEU A 385 38.78 -27.54 -46.68
C LEU A 385 39.48 -28.06 -47.94
N PHE A 386 39.93 -27.15 -48.80
CA PHE A 386 40.89 -27.40 -49.87
C PHE A 386 42.18 -26.66 -49.52
N ASP A 387 43.31 -27.35 -49.63
CA ASP A 387 44.64 -26.75 -49.57
C ASP A 387 45.15 -26.70 -51.02
N ASP A 388 45.26 -25.49 -51.57
CA ASP A 388 45.51 -25.26 -53.01
C ASP A 388 46.95 -25.66 -53.45
N ASN A 389 47.73 -26.31 -52.56
CA ASN A 389 49.09 -26.81 -52.79
C ASN A 389 49.20 -28.35 -52.82
N ILE A 390 48.11 -29.08 -52.99
CA ILE A 390 48.17 -30.54 -53.20
C ILE A 390 48.37 -30.83 -54.69
N GLU A 391 49.63 -31.00 -55.09
CA GLU A 391 49.96 -31.66 -56.36
C GLU A 391 49.39 -33.09 -56.38
N HIS A 392 48.95 -33.55 -57.56
CA HIS A 392 48.21 -34.82 -57.70
C HIS A 392 49.08 -36.08 -57.53
N GLU A 393 49.48 -36.42 -56.30
CA GLU A 393 49.86 -37.80 -55.98
C GLU A 393 48.61 -38.70 -55.95
N GLN A 394 48.55 -39.67 -56.87
CA GLN A 394 47.50 -40.69 -56.90
C GLN A 394 47.73 -41.76 -55.83
N ILE A 395 47.53 -41.39 -54.55
CA ILE A 395 47.54 -42.35 -53.45
C ILE A 395 46.28 -43.23 -53.55
N LEU A 396 46.47 -44.45 -54.03
CA LEU A 396 45.44 -45.49 -54.07
C LEU A 396 44.85 -45.72 -52.67
N GLU A 397 43.54 -45.52 -52.51
CA GLU A 397 42.80 -45.85 -51.29
C GLU A 397 42.74 -47.37 -51.06
N THR A 398 43.84 -47.95 -50.61
CA THR A 398 43.81 -49.28 -50.00
C THR A 398 43.03 -49.16 -48.70
N ASN A 399 41.80 -49.68 -48.69
CA ASN A 399 40.94 -49.73 -47.51
C ASN A 399 41.55 -50.65 -46.44
N GLN A 400 42.51 -50.14 -45.67
CA GLN A 400 43.08 -50.80 -44.51
C GLN A 400 42.08 -50.77 -43.35
N LEU A 401 41.03 -51.58 -43.49
CA LEU A 401 40.27 -52.10 -42.36
C LEU A 401 41.27 -52.69 -41.36
N ASN A 402 41.20 -52.26 -40.10
CA ASN A 402 42.12 -52.66 -39.04
C ASN A 402 42.23 -54.19 -38.94
N SER A 403 43.27 -54.77 -39.53
CA SER A 403 43.60 -56.18 -39.40
C SER A 403 44.19 -56.42 -38.03
N VAL A 404 43.34 -56.79 -37.07
CA VAL A 404 43.78 -57.27 -35.76
C VAL A 404 44.61 -58.53 -35.99
N SER A 405 45.92 -58.37 -35.99
CA SER A 405 46.87 -59.45 -36.27
C SER A 405 46.79 -60.47 -35.14
N VAL A 406 46.16 -61.61 -35.45
CA VAL A 406 46.06 -62.75 -34.52
C VAL A 406 47.43 -63.41 -34.42
N GLY A 407 48.30 -62.80 -33.60
CA GLY A 407 49.60 -63.36 -33.25
C GLY A 407 49.43 -64.76 -32.64
N LYS A 408 50.42 -65.63 -32.90
CA LYS A 408 50.44 -67.00 -32.38
C LYS A 408 50.16 -66.98 -30.86
N PRO A 409 49.29 -67.87 -30.33
CA PRO A 409 48.89 -67.82 -28.93
C PRO A 409 50.11 -67.92 -28.00
N VAL A 410 50.33 -66.87 -27.23
CA VAL A 410 51.49 -66.74 -26.35
C VAL A 410 51.42 -67.82 -25.28
N LYS A 411 52.36 -68.77 -25.33
CA LYS A 411 52.53 -69.78 -24.27
C LYS A 411 52.93 -69.06 -22.98
N VAL A 412 52.02 -69.01 -22.01
CA VAL A 412 52.25 -68.34 -20.73
C VAL A 412 53.14 -69.23 -19.85
N GLU A 413 54.43 -68.89 -19.76
CA GLU A 413 55.35 -69.57 -18.85
C GLU A 413 54.94 -69.40 -17.37
N THR A 414 55.15 -70.46 -16.58
CA THR A 414 54.70 -70.50 -15.19
C THR A 414 55.66 -69.73 -14.27
N LYS A 415 55.30 -68.47 -13.98
CA LYS A 415 56.06 -67.55 -13.10
C LYS A 415 56.68 -68.25 -11.88
N THR A 416 57.98 -68.06 -11.65
CA THR A 416 58.72 -68.65 -10.52
C THR A 416 58.30 -68.02 -9.18
N VAL A 417 58.59 -68.70 -8.06
CA VAL A 417 58.24 -68.21 -6.71
C VAL A 417 58.85 -66.82 -6.44
N GLN A 418 60.10 -66.58 -6.87
CA GLN A 418 60.73 -65.26 -6.74
C GLN A 418 60.02 -64.19 -7.58
N GLN A 419 59.61 -64.50 -8.81
CA GLN A 419 58.84 -63.57 -9.65
C GLN A 419 57.48 -63.25 -9.01
N ARG A 420 56.75 -64.25 -8.50
CA ARG A 420 55.49 -64.06 -7.77
C ARG A 420 55.67 -63.19 -6.53
N ASN A 421 56.76 -63.34 -5.78
CA ASN A 421 57.05 -62.51 -4.62
C ASN A 421 57.42 -61.06 -4.99
N LYS A 422 58.23 -60.85 -6.03
CA LYS A 422 58.51 -59.52 -6.59
C LYS A 422 57.23 -58.83 -7.09
N GLU A 423 56.35 -59.56 -7.77
CA GLU A 423 55.03 -59.08 -8.21
C GLU A 423 54.09 -58.75 -7.03
N LYS A 424 54.05 -59.59 -5.98
CA LYS A 424 53.28 -59.36 -4.75
C LYS A 424 53.75 -58.11 -4.01
N LEU A 425 55.07 -57.86 -3.94
CA LEU A 425 55.64 -56.63 -3.41
C LEU A 425 55.32 -55.41 -4.27
N HIS A 426 55.43 -55.52 -5.60
CA HIS A 426 55.07 -54.44 -6.53
C HIS A 426 53.58 -54.08 -6.42
N LYS A 427 52.68 -55.07 -6.38
CA LYS A 427 51.24 -54.89 -6.19
C LYS A 427 50.90 -54.24 -4.85
N LYS A 428 51.61 -54.61 -3.75
CA LYS A 428 51.52 -53.90 -2.45
C LYS A 428 51.98 -52.43 -2.56
N LYS A 429 53.14 -52.16 -3.19
CA LYS A 429 53.67 -50.79 -3.38
C LYS A 429 52.72 -49.92 -4.20
N GLN A 430 52.12 -50.48 -5.26
CA GLN A 430 51.07 -49.81 -6.05
C GLN A 430 49.80 -49.54 -5.23
N ALA A 431 49.34 -50.50 -4.42
CA ALA A 431 48.16 -50.32 -3.57
C ALA A 431 48.37 -49.20 -2.53
N LEU A 432 49.54 -49.16 -1.88
CA LEU A 432 49.92 -48.07 -0.96
C LEU A 432 50.00 -46.71 -1.69
N ALA A 433 50.59 -46.66 -2.89
CA ALA A 433 50.65 -45.44 -3.69
C ALA A 433 49.24 -44.95 -4.13
N LYS A 434 48.33 -45.88 -4.46
CA LYS A 434 46.92 -45.55 -4.75
C LYS A 434 46.20 -45.03 -3.50
N ALA A 435 46.37 -45.67 -2.35
CA ALA A 435 45.80 -45.22 -1.07
C ALA A 435 46.32 -43.83 -0.66
N ALA A 436 47.61 -43.55 -0.83
CA ALA A 436 48.20 -42.24 -0.57
C ALA A 436 47.67 -41.16 -1.53
N LYS A 437 47.45 -41.48 -2.81
CA LYS A 437 46.77 -40.57 -3.75
C LYS A 437 45.32 -40.29 -3.33
N VAL A 438 44.57 -41.30 -2.89
CA VAL A 438 43.18 -41.13 -2.40
C VAL A 438 43.13 -40.24 -1.16
N LYS A 439 44.02 -40.45 -0.18
CA LYS A 439 44.13 -39.59 1.02
C LYS A 439 44.39 -38.12 0.63
N ARG A 440 45.41 -37.85 -0.20
CA ARG A 440 45.69 -36.49 -0.70
C ARG A 440 44.49 -35.84 -1.41
N ILE A 441 43.67 -36.62 -2.12
CA ILE A 441 42.43 -36.12 -2.75
C ILE A 441 41.35 -35.81 -1.69
N GLN A 442 41.26 -36.57 -0.61
CA GLN A 442 40.38 -36.28 0.54
C GLN A 442 40.85 -35.02 1.28
N ASP A 443 42.15 -34.90 1.57
CA ASP A 443 42.74 -33.73 2.24
C ASP A 443 42.50 -32.44 1.41
N ASN A 444 42.76 -32.49 0.10
CA ASN A 444 42.50 -31.37 -0.81
C ASN A 444 41.01 -30.97 -0.87
N LYS A 445 40.09 -31.93 -0.75
CA LYS A 445 38.64 -31.63 -0.62
C LYS A 445 38.34 -30.92 0.68
N LEU A 446 38.92 -31.35 1.81
CA LEU A 446 38.75 -30.71 3.13
C LEU A 446 39.27 -29.27 3.12
N TYR A 447 40.45 -29.01 2.56
CA TYR A 447 40.97 -27.64 2.41
C TYR A 447 40.05 -26.75 1.57
N ARG A 448 39.45 -27.29 0.49
CA ARG A 448 38.53 -26.53 -0.38
C ARG A 448 37.18 -26.19 0.29
N VAL A 449 36.78 -26.83 1.40
CA VAL A 449 35.49 -26.52 2.09
C VAL A 449 35.33 -25.03 2.41
N LYS A 450 36.42 -24.33 2.77
CA LYS A 450 36.39 -22.89 3.05
C LYS A 450 36.18 -22.02 1.79
N SER A 451 36.64 -22.46 0.61
CA SER A 451 36.34 -21.76 -0.64
C SER A 451 34.92 -22.08 -1.10
N ILE A 452 34.51 -23.35 -1.05
CA ILE A 452 33.15 -23.81 -1.41
C ILE A 452 32.08 -23.07 -0.60
N ARG A 453 32.27 -22.86 0.71
CA ARG A 453 31.36 -22.03 1.52
C ARG A 453 31.30 -20.57 1.04
N LYS A 454 32.41 -19.97 0.59
CA LYS A 454 32.41 -18.62 0.01
C LYS A 454 31.74 -18.60 -1.37
N GLU A 455 32.05 -19.57 -2.22
CA GLU A 455 31.42 -19.79 -3.53
C GLU A 455 29.89 -19.82 -3.38
N ILE A 456 29.37 -20.76 -2.58
CA ILE A 456 27.93 -20.91 -2.24
C ILE A 456 27.34 -19.61 -1.69
N ASN A 457 27.98 -18.97 -0.70
CA ASN A 457 27.44 -17.73 -0.13
C ASN A 457 27.33 -16.60 -1.17
N THR A 458 28.29 -16.46 -2.09
CA THR A 458 28.19 -15.45 -3.16
C THR A 458 27.15 -15.81 -4.21
N GLU A 459 26.95 -17.10 -4.50
CA GLU A 459 25.90 -17.56 -5.39
C GLU A 459 24.52 -17.36 -4.78
N GLU A 460 24.31 -17.73 -3.52
CA GLU A 460 23.07 -17.44 -2.78
C GLU A 460 22.72 -15.94 -2.82
N LEU A 461 23.69 -15.05 -2.56
CA LEU A 461 23.47 -13.60 -2.63
C LEU A 461 23.07 -13.15 -4.06
N LYS A 462 23.77 -13.63 -5.10
CA LYS A 462 23.40 -13.38 -6.51
C LYS A 462 21.99 -13.92 -6.83
N HIS A 463 21.63 -15.09 -6.30
CA HIS A 463 20.31 -15.70 -6.50
C HIS A 463 19.20 -14.97 -5.74
N LYS A 464 19.44 -14.49 -4.51
CA LYS A 464 18.53 -13.65 -3.73
C LYS A 464 18.26 -12.33 -4.46
N GLN A 465 19.31 -11.60 -4.85
CA GLN A 465 19.20 -10.37 -5.65
C GLN A 465 18.49 -10.59 -7.00
N ARG A 466 18.76 -11.70 -7.70
CA ARG A 466 18.05 -12.06 -8.95
C ARG A 466 16.57 -12.36 -8.72
N LYS A 467 16.21 -13.00 -7.60
CA LYS A 467 14.82 -13.29 -7.21
C LYS A 467 14.07 -12.00 -6.84
N GLU A 468 14.71 -11.10 -6.11
CA GLU A 468 14.18 -9.78 -5.74
C GLU A 468 13.93 -8.91 -6.97
N LYS A 469 14.93 -8.77 -7.86
CA LYS A 469 14.77 -8.04 -9.13
C LYS A 469 13.61 -8.61 -9.96
N ARG A 470 13.56 -9.93 -10.19
CA ARG A 470 12.45 -10.59 -10.89
C ARG A 470 11.08 -10.32 -10.25
N LYS A 471 11.00 -10.26 -8.92
CA LYS A 471 9.76 -9.92 -8.20
C LYS A 471 9.35 -8.46 -8.44
N ILE A 472 10.29 -7.53 -8.33
CA ILE A 472 10.07 -6.10 -8.60
C ILE A 472 9.67 -5.88 -10.07
N ASP A 473 10.34 -6.53 -11.01
CA ASP A 473 10.04 -6.46 -12.45
C ASP A 473 8.64 -7.02 -12.77
N TYR A 474 8.24 -8.10 -12.11
CA TYR A 474 6.89 -8.68 -12.22
C TYR A 474 5.83 -7.74 -11.64
N GLU A 475 6.02 -7.25 -10.41
CA GLU A 475 5.10 -6.32 -9.76
C GLU A 475 4.96 -5.01 -10.55
N ASN A 476 6.06 -4.48 -11.10
CA ASN A 476 6.02 -3.31 -11.97
C ASN A 476 5.27 -3.58 -13.28
N ARG A 477 5.51 -4.74 -13.92
CA ARG A 477 4.82 -5.14 -15.16
C ARG A 477 3.32 -5.34 -14.94
N GLU A 478 2.91 -5.94 -13.82
CA GLU A 478 1.49 -6.18 -13.54
C GLU A 478 0.73 -4.88 -13.20
N ASN A 479 1.38 -3.98 -12.46
CA ASN A 479 0.76 -2.77 -11.91
C ASN A 479 0.85 -1.55 -12.82
N TYR A 480 1.99 -1.34 -13.48
CA TYR A 480 2.28 -0.16 -14.30
C TYR A 480 2.49 -0.49 -15.78
N GLY A 481 2.62 -1.77 -16.14
CA GLY A 481 2.78 -2.22 -17.52
C GLY A 481 1.48 -2.27 -18.31
N THR A 482 1.60 -2.01 -19.62
CA THR A 482 0.51 -2.12 -20.59
C THR A 482 0.31 -3.58 -21.02
N LYS A 483 -0.94 -4.06 -20.99
CA LYS A 483 -1.34 -5.43 -21.30
C LYS A 483 -1.76 -5.54 -22.77
N LYS A 484 -1.38 -6.64 -23.42
CA LYS A 484 -1.77 -6.93 -24.81
C LYS A 484 -3.09 -7.71 -24.82
N PHE A 485 -4.22 -7.03 -25.03
CA PHE A 485 -5.54 -7.64 -25.06
C PHE A 485 -5.91 -8.30 -26.40
N GLY A 486 -5.28 -7.90 -27.50
CA GLY A 486 -5.61 -8.35 -28.86
C GLY A 486 -4.39 -8.44 -29.77
N ARG A 487 -4.59 -8.40 -31.10
CA ARG A 487 -3.52 -8.54 -32.11
C ARG A 487 -2.42 -7.48 -31.98
N TYR A 488 -2.81 -6.22 -31.80
CA TYR A 488 -1.90 -5.07 -31.75
C TYR A 488 -1.28 -4.90 -30.36
N LYS A 489 -0.12 -4.24 -30.28
CA LYS A 489 0.51 -3.83 -29.02
C LYS A 489 0.01 -2.42 -28.66
N PHE A 490 0.20 -1.99 -27.41
CA PHE A 490 0.23 -0.57 -27.11
C PHE A 490 1.50 0.07 -27.69
N GLU A 491 1.28 1.22 -28.31
CA GLU A 491 2.27 2.15 -28.84
C GLU A 491 1.98 3.48 -28.15
N GLU A 492 3.01 4.14 -27.61
CA GLU A 492 2.87 5.42 -26.94
C GLU A 492 2.55 6.54 -27.95
N ALA A 493 2.19 7.73 -27.47
CA ALA A 493 2.11 8.90 -28.33
C ALA A 493 3.52 9.51 -28.46
N ASP A 494 3.78 10.18 -29.57
CA ASP A 494 4.96 11.04 -29.71
C ASP A 494 4.84 12.23 -28.75
N LEU A 495 5.97 12.88 -28.44
CA LEU A 495 6.00 14.01 -27.51
C LEU A 495 5.64 15.30 -28.26
N ASP A 496 4.41 15.81 -28.05
CA ASP A 496 4.02 17.16 -28.46
C ASP A 496 4.94 18.18 -27.75
N LEU A 497 5.77 18.93 -28.49
CA LEU A 497 6.76 19.86 -27.93
C LEU A 497 7.17 21.01 -28.88
N ASN A 498 7.42 22.19 -28.30
CA ASN A 498 7.98 23.34 -28.99
C ASN A 498 9.50 23.24 -29.17
N LEU A 499 9.99 23.56 -30.37
CA LEU A 499 11.43 23.77 -30.62
C LEU A 499 11.92 25.07 -29.97
N SER A 500 13.25 25.21 -29.80
CA SER A 500 13.88 26.39 -29.19
C SER A 500 13.54 27.73 -29.86
N GLU A 501 13.25 27.70 -31.17
CA GLU A 501 12.85 28.87 -31.97
C GLU A 501 11.35 29.19 -31.84
N GLU A 502 10.55 28.24 -31.38
CA GLU A 502 9.09 28.35 -31.27
C GLU A 502 8.62 28.70 -29.85
N ILE A 503 9.49 28.51 -28.85
CA ILE A 503 9.27 29.03 -27.50
C ILE A 503 9.28 30.56 -27.56
N THR A 504 8.18 31.15 -27.13
CA THR A 504 8.01 32.60 -27.01
C THR A 504 7.81 32.97 -25.53
N GLY A 505 8.02 34.24 -25.17
CA GLY A 505 7.82 34.71 -23.78
C GLY A 505 6.42 35.28 -23.48
N ASN A 506 5.62 35.60 -24.50
CA ASN A 506 4.33 36.26 -24.39
C ASN A 506 3.16 35.33 -24.78
N LEU A 507 2.35 34.85 -23.83
CA LEU A 507 1.32 33.81 -24.04
C LEU A 507 0.35 34.03 -25.24
N ARG A 508 0.21 35.27 -25.74
CA ARG A 508 -0.56 35.61 -26.96
C ARG A 508 0.08 35.12 -28.27
N THR A 509 1.39 34.88 -28.32
CA THR A 509 2.11 34.35 -29.50
C THR A 509 2.31 32.84 -29.44
N MET A 510 1.89 32.18 -28.35
CA MET A 510 1.96 30.72 -28.21
C MET A 510 1.03 30.04 -29.22
N LYS A 511 1.56 29.08 -30.00
CA LYS A 511 0.74 28.12 -30.73
C LYS A 511 0.21 27.07 -29.74
N ALA A 512 -1.06 26.69 -29.85
CA ALA A 512 -1.59 25.58 -29.07
C ALA A 512 -1.29 24.25 -29.77
N GLU A 513 -0.54 23.37 -29.10
CA GLU A 513 -0.05 22.11 -29.65
C GLU A 513 -0.69 20.88 -28.97
N GLY A 514 -0.56 19.73 -29.65
CA GLY A 514 -1.07 18.45 -29.20
C GLY A 514 -2.59 18.26 -29.32
N ASN A 515 -3.04 17.03 -29.04
CA ASN A 515 -4.45 16.66 -29.12
C ASN A 515 -4.93 15.96 -27.84
N LEU A 516 -5.67 16.70 -27.01
CA LEU A 516 -6.23 16.23 -25.73
C LEU A 516 -7.15 15.01 -25.84
N LEU A 517 -7.78 14.77 -27.00
CA LEU A 517 -8.58 13.55 -27.23
C LEU A 517 -7.67 12.35 -27.55
N HIS A 518 -6.55 12.58 -28.22
CA HIS A 518 -5.55 11.55 -28.51
C HIS A 518 -4.81 11.12 -27.25
N ASP A 519 -4.32 12.07 -26.43
CA ASP A 519 -3.75 11.79 -25.10
C ASP A 519 -4.73 10.97 -24.24
N ARG A 520 -5.96 11.45 -24.06
CA ARG A 520 -6.95 10.74 -23.22
C ARG A 520 -7.25 9.34 -23.74
N PHE A 521 -7.28 9.13 -25.05
CA PHE A 521 -7.44 7.81 -25.66
C PHE A 521 -6.21 6.90 -25.41
N LYS A 522 -4.99 7.40 -25.61
CA LYS A 522 -3.74 6.70 -25.31
C LYS A 522 -3.60 6.39 -23.81
N SER A 523 -3.98 7.31 -22.92
CA SER A 523 -4.06 7.12 -21.47
C SER A 523 -5.04 5.99 -21.09
N LEU A 524 -6.20 5.91 -21.73
CA LEU A 524 -7.17 4.81 -21.52
C LEU A 524 -6.61 3.45 -21.98
N GLN A 525 -5.80 3.42 -23.03
CA GLN A 525 -5.09 2.21 -23.47
C GLN A 525 -3.93 1.85 -22.54
N LYS A 526 -3.07 2.81 -22.20
CA LYS A 526 -1.93 2.67 -21.25
C LYS A 526 -2.38 2.15 -19.89
N ARG A 527 -3.54 2.62 -19.40
CA ARG A 527 -4.17 2.16 -18.15
C ARG A 527 -4.84 0.80 -18.23
N ASN A 528 -4.85 0.12 -19.39
CA ASN A 528 -5.53 -1.14 -19.61
C ASN A 528 -7.06 -1.07 -19.43
N VAL A 529 -7.68 0.06 -19.78
CA VAL A 529 -9.15 0.29 -19.71
C VAL A 529 -9.81 0.13 -21.09
N ILE A 530 -9.11 0.50 -22.16
CA ILE A 530 -9.55 0.31 -23.55
C ILE A 530 -8.48 -0.52 -24.29
N GLU A 531 -8.91 -1.41 -25.18
CA GLU A 531 -8.03 -2.21 -26.01
C GLU A 531 -7.27 -1.40 -27.09
N THR A 532 -6.13 -1.92 -27.51
CA THR A 532 -5.32 -1.39 -28.61
C THR A 532 -5.83 -1.90 -29.94
N ARG A 533 -6.59 -1.07 -30.66
CA ARG A 533 -7.28 -1.42 -31.91
C ARG A 533 -7.08 -0.36 -33.00
N ILE A 534 -7.01 -0.81 -34.25
CA ILE A 534 -7.00 0.02 -35.45
C ILE A 534 -8.44 0.10 -36.00
N ARG A 535 -8.83 1.24 -36.61
CA ARG A 535 -10.14 1.37 -37.28
C ARG A 535 -10.24 0.38 -38.44
N ALA A 536 -11.20 -0.55 -38.36
CA ALA A 536 -11.48 -1.48 -39.44
C ALA A 536 -11.89 -0.72 -40.72
N LYS A 537 -11.25 -1.04 -41.85
CA LYS A 537 -11.66 -0.58 -43.18
C LYS A 537 -12.77 -1.52 -43.68
N PRO A 538 -13.91 -1.02 -44.19
CA PRO A 538 -15.00 -1.87 -44.65
C PRO A 538 -14.61 -2.60 -45.95
N THR A 539 -14.50 -3.92 -45.88
CA THR A 539 -14.24 -4.80 -47.04
C THR A 539 -15.52 -4.93 -47.89
N LYS A 540 -15.85 -3.89 -48.65
CA LYS A 540 -16.95 -3.94 -49.61
C LYS A 540 -16.58 -4.88 -50.76
N THR A 541 -17.38 -5.92 -50.98
CA THR A 541 -17.41 -6.62 -52.26
C THR A 541 -17.80 -5.65 -53.37
N LYS A 542 -17.31 -5.86 -54.60
CA LYS A 542 -17.71 -5.05 -55.76
C LYS A 542 -19.20 -5.27 -56.00
N MET A 543 -20.04 -4.29 -55.64
CA MET A 543 -21.46 -4.32 -55.92
C MET A 543 -21.66 -4.39 -57.44
N LYS A 544 -22.31 -5.45 -57.93
CA LYS A 544 -22.65 -5.58 -59.35
C LYS A 544 -23.64 -4.47 -59.70
N LYS A 545 -23.18 -3.46 -60.43
CA LYS A 545 -24.05 -2.47 -61.06
C LYS A 545 -24.73 -3.14 -62.25
N TYR A 546 -26.05 -3.18 -62.23
CA TYR A 546 -26.87 -3.54 -63.38
C TYR A 546 -27.59 -2.28 -63.86
N GLU A 547 -27.60 -2.05 -65.16
CA GLU A 547 -28.55 -1.12 -65.77
C GLU A 547 -29.97 -1.62 -65.52
N LYS A 548 -30.90 -0.73 -65.16
CA LYS A 548 -32.31 -1.10 -65.10
C LYS A 548 -32.76 -1.46 -66.51
N ARG A 549 -33.50 -2.56 -66.65
CA ARG A 549 -34.00 -3.05 -67.95
C ARG A 549 -34.74 -1.95 -68.73
N SER A 550 -35.57 -1.17 -68.04
CA SER A 550 -36.30 -0.01 -68.58
C SER A 550 -35.43 1.17 -69.07
N VAL A 551 -34.13 1.19 -68.78
CA VAL A 551 -33.16 2.19 -69.30
C VAL A 551 -32.42 1.64 -70.51
N ARG A 552 -32.32 0.30 -70.63
CA ARG A 552 -31.72 -0.39 -71.79
C ARG A 552 -32.71 -0.60 -72.94
N GLU A 553 -34.00 -0.71 -72.63
CA GLU A 553 -35.09 -0.83 -73.62
C GLU A 553 -35.56 0.52 -74.17
N VAL A 554 -35.01 1.64 -73.66
CA VAL A 554 -35.17 2.98 -74.21
C VAL A 554 -34.21 3.13 -75.40
N GLY A 555 -34.73 2.87 -76.60
CA GLY A 555 -34.02 3.14 -77.86
C GLY A 555 -33.99 4.63 -78.20
N GLU A 556 -33.15 5.00 -79.17
CA GLU A 556 -32.83 6.39 -79.55
C GLU A 556 -34.05 7.26 -79.91
N ASN A 557 -35.16 6.64 -80.32
CA ASN A 557 -36.41 7.30 -80.70
C ASN A 557 -37.37 7.59 -79.53
N TYR A 558 -36.96 7.36 -78.27
CA TYR A 558 -37.82 7.61 -77.10
C TYR A 558 -37.99 9.11 -76.83
N ARG A 559 -39.13 9.68 -77.26
CA ARG A 559 -39.62 10.96 -76.74
C ARG A 559 -40.50 10.72 -75.50
N PRO A 560 -40.23 11.38 -74.36
CA PRO A 560 -41.24 11.49 -73.29
C PRO A 560 -42.44 12.28 -73.80
N LYS A 561 -43.61 12.04 -73.19
CA LYS A 561 -44.83 12.85 -73.37
C LYS A 561 -44.85 14.00 -72.37
#